data_AF-A0A2P7TN55-F1
#
_entry.id   AF-A0A2P7TN55-F1
#
_cell.length_a   1.000
_cell.length_b   1.000
_cell.length_c   1.000
_cell.angle_alpha   90.00
_cell.angle_beta   90.00
_cell.angle_gamma   90.00
#
_symmetry.space_group_name_H-M   'P 1'
#
loop_
_entity.id
_entity.type
_entity.pdbx_description
1 polymer ?
#
loop_
_entity_poly.entity_id
_entity_poly.type
_entity_poly.pdbx_seq_one_letter_code
_entity_poly.pdbx_strand_id
1 'polypeptide(L)'
;MNMYKQREKLEKIARFWNHYIWRYKICQDKINFNEEVRANYFSDILAYFQDTLELIDKKLEKSSYQESVFYSIGLLQTIYVQQDLVKELLYIFKLNKDNVSNEDNRNINRRIRNELIGHPIRRAKDKKEELVSSVIFGKELANNSIHYVLYAKSNNFKGQEIFHNVSDIVERHQEFLLKNLEKIEIKIDIILKYFLKRIQKIYFFIENSIPFNGLIRLVNQQFEYIFRENYLFNNDCLIEIYNKRHSHNRYEFVLNLFVDELKKMIKYTTDDIRDITGDNIANFEIKFSINLIESNFDFDYELGKLQDRHPVFNPQYFKKLFPDDMEICAELENMEVNIHSNLEYYCSYEYLIYLIRSKTKYQTQ
;
A
#
# COMPACT_ATOMS: atom_id res chain seq x y z
N MET A 1 7.84 -21.22 -18.71
CA MET A 1 8.20 -20.72 -17.37
C MET A 1 7.31 -19.51 -17.12
N ASN A 2 6.70 -19.37 -15.94
CA ASN A 2 5.72 -18.32 -15.65
C ASN A 2 6.26 -17.42 -14.54
N MET A 3 6.18 -16.09 -14.72
CA MET A 3 6.57 -15.03 -13.77
C MET A 3 5.69 -14.94 -12.51
N TYR A 4 5.01 -16.02 -12.14
CA TYR A 4 4.00 -16.06 -11.07
C TYR A 4 4.55 -15.56 -9.73
N LYS A 5 5.71 -16.06 -9.30
CA LYS A 5 6.33 -15.63 -8.03
C LYS A 5 6.64 -14.14 -8.00
N GLN A 6 7.08 -13.57 -9.12
CA GLN A 6 7.38 -12.14 -9.21
C GLN A 6 6.11 -11.29 -9.10
N ARG A 7 4.98 -11.77 -9.64
CA ARG A 7 3.68 -11.11 -9.48
C ARG A 7 3.23 -11.10 -8.02
N GLU A 8 3.27 -12.25 -7.34
CA GLU A 8 2.90 -12.33 -5.93
C GLU A 8 3.69 -11.35 -5.06
N LYS A 9 5.01 -11.25 -5.29
CA LYS A 9 5.85 -10.28 -4.56
C LYS A 9 5.49 -8.83 -4.85
N LEU A 10 5.21 -8.49 -6.11
CA LEU A 10 4.77 -7.14 -6.48
C LEU A 10 3.41 -6.78 -5.87
N GLU A 11 2.47 -7.73 -5.81
CA GLU A 11 1.19 -7.57 -5.15
C GLU A 11 1.35 -7.33 -3.64
N LYS A 12 2.24 -8.07 -2.97
CA LYS A 12 2.57 -7.83 -1.57
C LYS A 12 3.17 -6.43 -1.35
N ILE A 13 4.06 -5.99 -2.24
CA ILE A 13 4.64 -4.64 -2.22
C ILE A 13 3.55 -3.56 -2.43
N ALA A 14 2.60 -3.79 -3.34
CA ALA A 14 1.47 -2.91 -3.58
C ALA A 14 0.51 -2.82 -2.37
N ARG A 15 0.18 -3.95 -1.75
CA ARG A 15 -0.65 -4.01 -0.52
C ARG A 15 0.01 -3.23 0.61
N PHE A 16 1.32 -3.42 0.83
CA PHE A 16 2.06 -2.62 1.82
C PHE A 16 1.97 -1.11 1.53
N TRP A 17 2.15 -0.70 0.28
CA TRP A 17 2.06 0.70 -0.10
C TRP A 17 0.68 1.31 0.21
N ASN A 18 -0.37 0.64 -0.24
CA ASN A 18 -1.76 1.12 -0.16
C ASN A 18 -2.29 1.16 1.29
N HIS A 19 -1.91 0.19 2.11
CA HIS A 19 -2.44 0.06 3.46
C HIS A 19 -1.58 0.74 4.53
N TYR A 20 -0.28 0.97 4.27
CA TYR A 20 0.63 1.48 5.29
C TYR A 20 1.30 2.79 4.90
N ILE A 21 1.93 2.85 3.73
CA ILE A 21 2.67 4.05 3.32
C ILE A 21 1.73 5.25 3.18
N TRP A 22 0.55 5.08 2.56
CA TRP A 22 -0.41 6.17 2.44
C TRP A 22 -1.04 6.62 3.76
N ARG A 23 -1.09 5.74 4.76
CA ARG A 23 -1.85 5.96 6.00
C ARG A 23 -1.01 6.48 7.15
N TYR A 24 0.25 6.04 7.28
CA TYR A 24 1.05 6.26 8.48
C TYR A 24 2.42 6.87 8.18
N LYS A 25 2.67 8.07 8.72
CA LYS A 25 3.95 8.79 8.64
C LYS A 25 5.11 7.96 9.16
N ILE A 26 4.89 7.19 10.22
CA ILE A 26 5.93 6.34 10.82
C ILE A 26 6.49 5.28 9.85
N CYS A 27 5.67 4.83 8.89
CA CYS A 27 6.09 3.94 7.82
C CYS A 27 6.78 4.72 6.69
N GLN A 28 6.25 5.89 6.33
CA GLN A 28 6.83 6.81 5.33
C GLN A 28 8.28 7.18 5.68
N ASP A 29 8.58 7.45 6.95
CA ASP A 29 9.93 7.82 7.42
C ASP A 29 10.99 6.74 7.15
N LYS A 30 10.57 5.48 6.96
CA LYS A 30 11.46 4.34 6.73
C LYS A 30 11.85 4.15 5.27
N ILE A 31 11.25 4.91 4.36
CA ILE A 31 11.48 4.88 2.91
C ILE A 31 11.82 6.30 2.40
N ASN A 32 12.12 6.46 1.12
CA ASN A 32 12.32 7.75 0.47
C ASN A 32 10.94 8.33 0.05
N PHE A 33 10.16 8.82 1.01
CA PHE A 33 8.83 9.39 0.76
C PHE A 33 8.88 10.92 0.51
N ASN A 34 9.54 11.32 -0.58
CA ASN A 34 9.65 12.73 -1.01
C ASN A 34 8.42 13.16 -1.85
N GLU A 35 8.38 14.40 -2.32
CA GLU A 35 7.25 14.93 -3.11
C GLU A 35 7.01 14.17 -4.42
N GLU A 36 8.08 13.76 -5.10
CA GLU A 36 8.01 12.97 -6.33
C GLU A 36 7.39 11.59 -6.08
N VAL A 37 7.90 10.89 -5.06
CA VAL A 37 7.41 9.56 -4.66
C VAL A 37 5.97 9.61 -4.12
N ARG A 38 5.55 10.75 -3.57
CA ARG A 38 4.17 11.01 -3.11
C ARG A 38 3.19 11.21 -4.27
N ALA A 39 3.64 11.48 -5.49
CA ALA A 39 2.76 11.56 -6.65
C ALA A 39 2.32 10.16 -7.10
N ASN A 40 2.01 9.98 -8.39
CA ASN A 40 1.68 8.67 -8.96
C ASN A 40 2.90 7.78 -9.21
N TYR A 41 4.10 8.22 -8.83
CA TYR A 41 5.38 7.59 -9.20
C TYR A 41 5.44 6.08 -8.91
N PHE A 42 5.06 5.66 -7.70
CA PHE A 42 5.06 4.25 -7.35
C PHE A 42 4.00 3.45 -8.13
N SER A 43 2.81 4.03 -8.33
CA SER A 43 1.75 3.40 -9.12
C SER A 43 2.17 3.23 -10.58
N ASP A 44 2.87 4.21 -11.15
CA ASP A 44 3.41 4.15 -12.51
C ASP A 44 4.40 2.98 -12.62
N ILE A 45 5.32 2.83 -11.66
CA ILE A 45 6.27 1.71 -11.63
C ILE A 45 5.54 0.35 -11.61
N LEU A 46 4.51 0.20 -10.77
CA LEU A 46 3.75 -1.04 -10.69
C LEU A 46 2.97 -1.34 -11.99
N ALA A 47 2.35 -0.32 -12.58
CA ALA A 47 1.65 -0.45 -13.85
C ALA A 47 2.60 -0.90 -14.96
N TYR A 48 3.79 -0.29 -15.05
CA TYR A 48 4.81 -0.73 -16.01
C TYR A 48 5.27 -2.17 -15.78
N PHE A 49 5.39 -2.63 -14.53
CA PHE A 49 5.67 -4.05 -14.27
C PHE A 49 4.54 -4.95 -14.77
N GLN A 50 3.28 -4.60 -14.51
CA GLN A 50 2.13 -5.37 -14.98
C GLN A 50 2.11 -5.48 -16.51
N ASP A 51 2.31 -4.36 -17.21
CA ASP A 51 2.32 -4.30 -18.68
C ASP A 51 3.46 -5.14 -19.30
N THR A 52 4.60 -5.24 -18.60
CA THR A 52 5.82 -5.83 -19.17
C THR A 52 6.08 -7.27 -18.75
N LEU A 53 5.58 -7.74 -17.60
CA LEU A 53 5.84 -9.11 -17.11
C LEU A 53 5.34 -10.17 -18.09
N GLU A 54 4.18 -9.95 -18.70
CA GLU A 54 3.57 -10.87 -19.67
C GLU A 54 4.34 -10.97 -20.98
N LEU A 55 5.09 -9.92 -21.32
CA LEU A 55 5.83 -9.87 -22.58
C LEU A 55 7.05 -10.79 -22.54
N ILE A 56 7.56 -11.12 -21.36
CA ILE A 56 8.71 -12.04 -21.19
C ILE A 56 8.28 -13.51 -21.35
N ASP A 57 7.08 -13.85 -20.89
CA ASP A 57 6.57 -15.23 -20.93
C ASP A 57 5.95 -15.63 -22.28
N LYS A 58 5.64 -14.65 -23.14
CA LYS A 58 5.11 -14.90 -24.49
C LYS A 58 6.19 -15.50 -25.39
N LYS A 59 6.13 -16.82 -25.60
CA LYS A 59 6.81 -17.48 -26.71
C LYS A 59 6.12 -17.09 -28.01
N LEU A 60 6.72 -16.19 -28.77
CA LEU A 60 6.31 -15.95 -30.15
C LEU A 60 6.95 -17.02 -31.03
N GLU A 61 6.12 -17.76 -31.78
CA GLU A 61 6.63 -18.57 -32.88
C GLU A 61 7.23 -17.62 -33.91
N LYS A 62 8.53 -17.76 -34.18
CA LYS A 62 9.27 -16.88 -35.10
C LYS A 62 9.13 -17.47 -36.50
N SER A 63 8.08 -17.09 -37.22
CA SER A 63 7.82 -17.63 -38.56
C SER A 63 8.66 -16.94 -39.65
N SER A 64 9.21 -15.76 -39.36
CA SER A 64 10.07 -14.99 -40.28
C SER A 64 11.30 -14.36 -39.62
N TYR A 65 12.27 -13.93 -40.44
CA TYR A 65 13.46 -13.23 -39.97
C TYR A 65 13.11 -11.91 -39.29
N GLN A 66 12.17 -11.16 -39.85
CA GLN A 66 11.68 -9.90 -39.30
C GLN A 66 11.04 -10.10 -37.93
N GLU A 67 10.23 -11.14 -37.78
CA GLU A 67 9.66 -11.52 -36.47
C GLU A 67 10.72 -11.93 -35.46
N SER A 68 11.76 -12.66 -35.90
CA SER A 68 12.89 -13.02 -35.03
C SER A 68 13.63 -11.78 -34.51
N VAL A 69 13.93 -10.83 -35.40
CA VAL A 69 14.56 -9.54 -35.03
C VAL A 69 13.66 -8.75 -34.08
N PHE A 70 12.36 -8.62 -34.40
CA PHE A 70 11.40 -7.91 -33.57
C PHE A 70 11.28 -8.53 -32.17
N TYR A 71 11.20 -9.86 -32.09
CA TYR A 71 11.19 -10.59 -30.83
C TYR A 71 12.45 -10.34 -30.00
N SER A 72 13.63 -10.46 -30.60
CA SER A 72 14.91 -10.23 -29.90
C SER A 72 15.01 -8.82 -29.34
N ILE A 73 14.56 -7.81 -30.11
CA ILE A 73 14.52 -6.43 -29.65
C ILE A 73 13.52 -6.26 -28.51
N GLY A 74 12.29 -6.75 -28.68
CA GLY A 74 11.23 -6.65 -27.69
C GLY A 74 11.61 -7.28 -26.35
N LEU A 75 12.12 -8.51 -26.37
CA LEU A 75 12.52 -9.23 -25.15
C LEU A 75 13.64 -8.48 -24.40
N LEU A 76 14.73 -8.14 -25.08
CA LEU A 76 15.88 -7.50 -24.46
C LEU A 76 15.55 -6.09 -23.95
N GLN A 77 14.69 -5.35 -24.66
CA GLN A 77 14.24 -4.03 -24.23
C GLN A 77 13.29 -4.11 -23.04
N THR A 78 12.38 -5.08 -23.01
CA THR A 78 11.47 -5.35 -21.88
C THR A 78 12.26 -5.67 -20.60
N ILE A 79 13.25 -6.57 -20.71
CA ILE A 79 14.17 -6.89 -19.62
C ILE A 79 14.88 -5.63 -19.11
N TYR A 80 15.40 -4.80 -20.02
CA TYR A 80 16.09 -3.57 -19.67
C TYR A 80 15.19 -2.59 -18.91
N VAL A 81 13.95 -2.39 -19.35
CA VAL A 81 12.95 -1.55 -18.67
C VAL A 81 12.71 -2.07 -17.26
N GLN A 82 12.41 -3.35 -17.10
CA GLN A 82 12.18 -3.94 -15.77
C GLN A 82 13.39 -3.83 -14.83
N GLN A 83 14.62 -3.91 -15.36
CA GLN A 83 15.83 -3.68 -14.58
C GLN A 83 15.93 -2.24 -14.05
N ASP A 84 15.54 -1.26 -14.85
CA ASP A 84 15.52 0.14 -14.43
C ASP A 84 14.37 0.39 -13.43
N LEU A 85 13.19 -0.23 -13.61
CA LEU A 85 12.10 -0.18 -12.61
C LEU A 85 12.51 -0.76 -11.24
N VAL A 86 13.24 -1.89 -11.22
CA VAL A 86 13.79 -2.44 -9.96
C VAL A 86 14.69 -1.43 -9.27
N LYS A 87 15.52 -0.70 -10.02
CA LYS A 87 16.41 0.32 -9.45
C LYS A 87 15.60 1.44 -8.78
N GLU A 88 14.48 1.84 -9.38
CA GLU A 88 13.57 2.84 -8.79
C GLU A 88 12.87 2.31 -7.54
N LEU A 89 12.43 1.04 -7.52
CA LEU A 89 11.91 0.42 -6.29
C LEU A 89 12.98 0.37 -5.19
N LEU A 90 14.20 -0.07 -5.50
CA LEU A 90 15.29 -0.09 -4.52
C LEU A 90 15.58 1.33 -3.97
N TYR A 91 15.46 2.36 -4.81
CA TYR A 91 15.56 3.75 -4.37
C TYR A 91 14.49 4.11 -3.37
N ILE A 92 13.22 3.86 -3.69
CA ILE A 92 12.09 4.13 -2.80
C ILE A 92 12.33 3.46 -1.45
N PHE A 93 12.75 2.19 -1.43
CA PHE A 93 12.94 1.43 -0.20
C PHE A 93 14.28 1.66 0.53
N LYS A 94 15.09 2.64 0.09
CA LYS A 94 16.42 2.97 0.66
C LYS A 94 17.39 1.78 0.66
N LEU A 95 17.33 0.95 -0.39
CA LEU A 95 18.16 -0.25 -0.55
C LEU A 95 19.36 -0.05 -1.49
N ASN A 96 19.56 1.16 -2.01
CA ASN A 96 20.61 1.48 -2.99
C ASN A 96 22.05 1.43 -2.47
N LYS A 97 22.26 1.29 -1.16
CA LYS A 97 23.59 1.34 -0.53
C LYS A 97 24.38 0.05 -0.68
N ASP A 98 23.70 -1.07 -0.91
CA ASP A 98 24.38 -2.26 -1.38
C ASP A 98 24.66 -2.00 -2.84
N ASN A 99 25.95 -1.79 -3.18
CA ASN A 99 26.41 -1.84 -4.57
C ASN A 99 25.65 -3.00 -5.22
N VAL A 100 24.79 -2.72 -6.21
CA VAL A 100 24.17 -3.77 -7.04
C VAL A 100 25.36 -4.52 -7.63
N SER A 101 25.76 -5.58 -6.95
CA SER A 101 27.16 -5.94 -6.77
C SER A 101 27.65 -6.64 -8.00
N ASN A 102 27.97 -5.92 -9.08
CA ASN A 102 28.34 -6.53 -10.34
C ASN A 102 27.46 -7.76 -10.69
N GLU A 103 26.16 -7.74 -10.37
CA GLU A 103 25.34 -8.97 -10.41
C GLU A 103 25.43 -9.56 -11.81
N ASP A 104 26.06 -10.74 -11.93
CA ASP A 104 26.44 -11.34 -13.20
C ASP A 104 25.23 -11.41 -14.13
N ASN A 105 24.08 -11.83 -13.61
CA ASN A 105 22.85 -11.99 -14.39
C ASN A 105 22.32 -10.70 -15.03
N ARG A 106 22.19 -9.61 -14.26
CA ARG A 106 21.74 -8.31 -14.78
C ARG A 106 22.71 -7.82 -15.85
N ASN A 107 24.00 -7.88 -15.54
CA ASN A 107 25.06 -7.35 -16.39
C ASN A 107 25.22 -8.15 -17.68
N ILE A 108 25.06 -9.47 -17.64
CA ILE A 108 25.08 -10.33 -18.83
C ILE A 108 23.96 -9.91 -19.79
N ASN A 109 22.71 -9.88 -19.32
CA ASN A 109 21.58 -9.50 -20.17
C ASN A 109 21.69 -8.05 -20.69
N ARG A 110 22.16 -7.12 -19.85
CA ARG A 110 22.37 -5.71 -20.24
C ARG A 110 23.51 -5.57 -21.25
N ARG A 111 24.58 -6.37 -21.16
CA ARG A 111 25.66 -6.42 -22.16
C ARG A 111 25.15 -6.91 -23.51
N ILE A 112 24.39 -8.00 -23.53
CA ILE A 112 23.78 -8.54 -24.76
C ILE A 112 22.91 -7.46 -25.42
N ARG A 113 21.99 -6.85 -24.65
CA ARG A 113 21.14 -5.75 -25.14
C ARG A 113 21.95 -4.55 -25.65
N ASN A 114 22.95 -4.12 -24.89
CA ASN A 114 23.74 -2.95 -25.28
C ASN A 114 24.60 -3.21 -26.52
N GLU A 115 25.12 -4.41 -26.71
CA GLU A 115 25.85 -4.79 -27.91
C GLU A 115 24.92 -4.86 -29.13
N LEU A 116 23.76 -5.51 -28.98
CA LEU A 116 22.81 -5.73 -30.08
C LEU A 116 21.95 -4.53 -30.47
N ILE A 117 21.48 -3.78 -29.49
CA ILE A 117 20.37 -2.82 -29.66
C ILE A 117 20.78 -1.42 -29.20
N GLY A 118 21.46 -1.32 -28.05
CA GLY A 118 21.84 -0.03 -27.49
C GLY A 118 22.92 0.68 -28.29
N HIS A 119 23.95 -0.06 -28.73
CA HIS A 119 25.12 0.43 -29.44
C HIS A 119 25.56 -0.53 -30.55
N PRO A 120 24.69 -0.82 -31.54
CA PRO A 120 25.00 -1.78 -32.60
C PRO A 120 26.20 -1.38 -33.47
N ILE A 121 26.58 -0.10 -33.44
CA ILE A 121 27.85 0.41 -33.98
C ILE A 121 28.54 1.16 -32.84
N ARG A 122 29.60 0.57 -32.29
CA ARG A 122 30.35 1.11 -31.16
C ARG A 122 31.64 1.77 -31.63
N ARG A 123 31.89 3.00 -31.19
CA ARG A 123 33.14 3.74 -31.43
C ARG A 123 33.83 4.08 -30.10
N ALA A 124 35.15 4.28 -30.13
CA ALA A 124 35.92 4.63 -28.95
C ALA A 124 35.54 6.04 -28.46
N LYS A 125 35.40 6.22 -27.13
CA LYS A 125 35.07 7.52 -26.53
C LYS A 125 36.23 8.52 -26.61
N ASP A 126 37.45 8.02 -26.47
CA ASP A 126 38.63 8.87 -26.23
C ASP A 126 39.36 9.26 -27.53
N LYS A 127 39.17 8.47 -28.60
CA LYS A 127 39.67 8.75 -29.95
C LYS A 127 38.46 8.90 -30.86
N LYS A 128 38.01 10.14 -31.04
CA LYS A 128 36.89 10.49 -31.93
C LYS A 128 36.94 9.63 -33.19
N GLU A 129 35.92 8.78 -33.34
CA GLU A 129 35.57 7.99 -34.52
C GLU A 129 36.26 6.65 -34.76
N GLU A 130 37.14 6.11 -33.93
CA GLU A 130 37.64 4.75 -34.21
C GLU A 130 36.54 3.69 -33.97
N LEU A 131 36.21 2.90 -35.01
CA LEU A 131 35.26 1.79 -34.90
C LEU A 131 35.82 0.70 -33.97
N VAL A 132 35.05 0.36 -32.95
CA VAL A 132 35.40 -0.69 -31.96
C VAL A 132 34.72 -1.99 -32.34
N SER A 133 33.41 -1.95 -32.59
CA SER A 133 32.63 -3.09 -33.04
C SER A 133 31.38 -2.67 -33.79
N SER A 134 30.86 -3.57 -34.62
CA SER A 134 29.53 -3.48 -35.22
C SER A 134 28.86 -4.85 -35.23
N VAL A 135 27.53 -4.89 -35.13
CA VAL A 135 26.74 -6.13 -35.15
C VAL A 135 25.65 -6.11 -36.21
N ILE A 136 25.30 -7.28 -36.71
CA ILE A 136 24.20 -7.50 -37.66
C ILE A 136 23.43 -8.74 -37.21
N PHE A 137 22.10 -8.67 -37.19
CA PHE A 137 21.27 -9.85 -36.89
C PHE A 137 21.52 -10.99 -37.88
N GLY A 138 21.65 -12.20 -37.37
CA GLY A 138 21.83 -13.40 -38.18
C GLY A 138 20.51 -13.80 -38.84
N LYS A 139 20.58 -14.37 -40.06
CA LYS A 139 19.39 -14.82 -40.79
C LYS A 139 18.83 -16.16 -40.31
N GLU A 140 19.50 -16.81 -39.37
CA GLU A 140 19.10 -18.13 -38.88
C GLU A 140 17.84 -18.05 -38.01
N LEU A 141 16.82 -18.83 -38.40
CA LEU A 141 15.54 -18.91 -37.71
C LEU A 141 15.62 -19.97 -36.61
N ALA A 142 16.42 -19.71 -35.58
CA ALA A 142 16.42 -20.52 -34.38
C ALA A 142 15.37 -20.01 -33.39
N ASN A 143 14.28 -20.77 -33.24
CA ASN A 143 13.15 -20.39 -32.38
C ASN A 143 13.56 -20.10 -30.93
N ASN A 144 14.64 -20.71 -30.44
CA ASN A 144 15.06 -20.62 -29.04
C ASN A 144 16.40 -19.87 -28.82
N SER A 145 16.92 -19.17 -29.83
CA SER A 145 18.14 -18.36 -29.65
C SER A 145 18.03 -16.98 -30.28
N ILE A 146 18.92 -16.09 -29.84
CA ILE A 146 19.23 -14.81 -30.46
C ILE A 146 20.57 -14.99 -31.16
N HIS A 147 20.58 -14.85 -32.48
CA HIS A 147 21.77 -14.99 -33.33
C HIS A 147 22.13 -13.65 -33.97
N TYR A 148 23.40 -13.27 -33.90
CA TYR A 148 23.98 -12.15 -34.62
C TYR A 148 25.44 -12.39 -34.98
N VAL A 149 25.93 -11.63 -35.96
CA VAL A 149 27.33 -11.59 -36.36
C VAL A 149 27.98 -10.36 -35.75
N LEU A 150 29.05 -10.55 -34.99
CA LEU A 150 29.87 -9.50 -34.41
C LEU A 150 31.12 -9.28 -35.27
N TYR A 151 31.36 -8.02 -35.63
CA TYR A 151 32.59 -7.56 -36.28
C TYR A 151 33.33 -6.66 -35.29
N ALA A 152 34.39 -7.18 -34.65
CA ALA A 152 35.14 -6.46 -33.61
C ALA A 152 36.59 -6.20 -34.04
N LYS A 153 37.12 -5.03 -33.64
CA LYS A 153 38.52 -4.66 -33.88
C LYS A 153 39.50 -5.70 -33.32
N SER A 154 39.18 -6.29 -32.16
CA SER A 154 39.98 -7.34 -31.51
C SER A 154 40.15 -8.60 -32.36
N ASN A 155 39.24 -8.86 -33.31
CA ASN A 155 39.29 -9.98 -34.24
C ASN A 155 39.54 -9.51 -35.69
N ASN A 156 40.19 -8.35 -35.88
CA ASN A 156 40.43 -7.75 -37.20
C ASN A 156 39.15 -7.62 -38.05
N PHE A 157 38.01 -7.37 -37.41
CA PHE A 157 36.69 -7.31 -38.04
C PHE A 157 36.34 -8.57 -38.87
N LYS A 158 36.88 -9.74 -38.53
CA LYS A 158 36.34 -11.01 -39.01
C LYS A 158 35.01 -11.28 -38.32
N GLY A 159 34.01 -11.65 -39.11
CA GLY A 159 32.68 -11.98 -38.60
C GLY A 159 32.74 -13.16 -37.64
N GLN A 160 32.23 -12.96 -36.43
CA GLN A 160 32.08 -14.00 -35.42
C GLN A 160 30.58 -14.21 -35.17
N GLU A 161 30.09 -15.43 -35.35
CA GLU A 161 28.71 -15.76 -35.01
C GLU A 161 28.56 -15.90 -33.49
N ILE A 162 27.55 -15.23 -32.95
CA ILE A 162 27.23 -15.20 -31.53
C ILE A 162 25.81 -15.71 -31.35
N PHE A 163 25.66 -16.66 -30.43
CA PHE A 163 24.39 -17.28 -30.08
C PHE A 163 24.13 -17.11 -28.59
N HIS A 164 22.93 -16.63 -28.24
CA HIS A 164 22.44 -16.66 -26.87
C HIS A 164 21.13 -17.43 -26.81
N ASN A 165 21.03 -18.39 -25.89
CA ASN A 165 19.78 -19.08 -25.65
C ASN A 165 18.79 -18.12 -24.95
N VAL A 166 17.57 -18.06 -25.47
CA VAL A 166 16.49 -17.24 -24.93
C VAL A 166 16.10 -17.70 -23.52
N SER A 167 16.09 -19.01 -23.25
CA SER A 167 15.75 -19.53 -21.92
C SER A 167 16.69 -19.00 -20.85
N ASP A 168 17.98 -18.97 -21.14
CA ASP A 168 19.00 -18.56 -20.18
C ASP A 168 18.92 -17.04 -19.93
N ILE A 169 18.59 -16.25 -20.96
CA ILE A 169 18.33 -14.81 -20.81
C ILE A 169 17.14 -14.59 -19.87
N VAL A 170 16.04 -15.30 -20.11
CA VAL A 170 14.83 -15.20 -19.30
C VAL A 170 15.12 -15.64 -17.86
N GLU A 171 15.68 -16.83 -17.65
CA GLU A 171 15.99 -17.39 -16.33
C GLU A 171 16.86 -16.45 -15.48
N ARG A 172 17.97 -15.93 -16.05
CA ARG A 172 18.82 -14.94 -15.37
C ARG A 172 18.04 -13.69 -14.96
N HIS A 173 17.09 -13.25 -15.79
CA HIS A 173 16.25 -12.10 -15.47
C HIS A 173 15.22 -12.41 -14.38
N GLN A 174 14.63 -13.60 -14.41
CA GLN A 174 13.71 -14.05 -13.36
C GLN A 174 14.40 -14.09 -11.99
N GLU A 175 15.62 -14.63 -11.94
CA GLU A 175 16.46 -14.64 -10.74
C GLU A 175 16.81 -13.22 -10.27
N PHE A 176 17.17 -12.33 -11.21
CA PHE A 176 17.44 -10.92 -10.89
C PHE A 176 16.23 -10.23 -10.25
N LEU A 177 15.04 -10.41 -10.84
CA LEU A 177 13.81 -9.84 -10.29
C LEU A 177 13.50 -10.42 -8.91
N LEU A 178 13.51 -11.74 -8.79
CA LEU A 178 13.17 -12.43 -7.54
C LEU A 178 14.07 -11.97 -6.39
N LYS A 179 15.39 -11.98 -6.61
CA LYS A 179 16.38 -11.55 -5.62
C LYS A 179 16.13 -10.12 -5.12
N ASN A 180 15.82 -9.19 -6.03
CA ASN A 180 15.64 -7.79 -5.64
C ASN A 180 14.26 -7.53 -5.02
N LEU A 181 13.21 -8.21 -5.48
CA LEU A 181 11.89 -8.16 -4.85
C LEU A 181 11.93 -8.77 -3.44
N GLU A 182 12.68 -9.84 -3.20
CA GLU A 182 12.91 -10.42 -1.86
C GLU A 182 13.58 -9.44 -0.90
N LYS A 183 14.58 -8.67 -1.36
CA LYS A 183 15.20 -7.62 -0.54
C LYS A 183 14.17 -6.57 -0.11
N ILE A 184 13.27 -6.20 -1.02
CA ILE A 184 12.19 -5.24 -0.73
C ILE A 184 11.21 -5.84 0.27
N GLU A 185 10.81 -7.10 0.12
CA GLU A 185 9.94 -7.78 1.09
C GLU A 185 10.56 -7.85 2.49
N ILE A 186 11.84 -8.21 2.60
CA ILE A 186 12.55 -8.22 3.90
C ILE A 186 12.51 -6.81 4.52
N LYS A 187 12.71 -5.77 3.70
CA LYS A 187 12.62 -4.38 4.15
C LYS A 187 11.20 -4.03 4.64
N ILE A 188 10.16 -4.47 3.93
CA ILE A 188 8.76 -4.31 4.32
C ILE A 188 8.51 -4.99 5.67
N ASP A 189 8.91 -6.25 5.84
CA ASP A 189 8.72 -7.00 7.08
C ASP A 189 9.38 -6.28 8.27
N ILE A 190 10.58 -5.71 8.08
CA ILE A 190 11.26 -4.90 9.11
C ILE A 190 10.43 -3.66 9.48
N ILE A 191 9.85 -2.96 8.50
CA ILE A 191 9.02 -1.77 8.74
C ILE A 191 7.75 -2.16 9.49
N LEU A 192 7.06 -3.21 9.05
CA LEU A 192 5.82 -3.68 9.66
C LEU A 192 6.05 -4.19 11.09
N LYS A 193 7.13 -4.95 11.34
CA LYS A 193 7.51 -5.37 12.69
C LYS A 193 7.81 -4.17 13.60
N TYR A 194 8.44 -3.13 13.08
CA TYR A 194 8.66 -1.90 13.84
C TYR A 194 7.34 -1.17 14.14
N PHE A 195 6.46 -1.07 13.16
CA PHE A 195 5.15 -0.43 13.31
C PHE A 195 4.25 -1.17 14.30
N LEU A 196 4.21 -2.50 14.23
CA LEU A 196 3.47 -3.34 15.15
C LEU A 196 3.88 -3.10 16.62
N LYS A 197 5.19 -3.02 16.91
CA LYS A 197 5.68 -2.69 18.26
C LYS A 197 5.17 -1.34 18.77
N ARG A 198 4.95 -0.37 17.87
CA ARG A 198 4.43 0.97 18.22
C ARG A 198 2.94 0.90 18.53
N ILE A 199 2.19 0.20 17.69
CA ILE A 199 0.76 -0.04 17.93
C ILE A 199 0.52 -0.80 19.24
N GLN A 200 1.29 -1.85 19.51
CA GLN A 200 1.19 -2.61 20.76
C GLN A 200 1.44 -1.73 22.00
N LYS A 201 2.31 -0.73 21.88
CA LYS A 201 2.52 0.26 22.96
C LYS A 201 1.28 1.11 23.21
N ILE A 202 0.55 1.50 22.16
CA ILE A 202 -0.72 2.24 22.31
C ILE A 202 -1.73 1.38 23.09
N TYR A 203 -1.89 0.11 22.71
CA TYR A 203 -2.81 -0.77 23.43
C TYR A 203 -2.41 -0.97 24.89
N PHE A 204 -1.12 -1.18 25.17
CA PHE A 204 -0.64 -1.23 26.55
C PHE A 204 -0.99 0.05 27.32
N PHE A 205 -0.91 1.21 26.69
CA PHE A 205 -1.29 2.49 27.31
C PHE A 205 -2.78 2.55 27.66
N ILE A 206 -3.64 1.99 26.80
CA ILE A 206 -5.08 1.91 27.03
C ILE A 206 -5.37 1.03 28.26
N GLU A 207 -4.81 -0.18 28.32
CA GLU A 207 -5.08 -1.13 29.41
C GLU A 207 -4.55 -0.68 30.78
N ASN A 208 -3.49 0.13 30.79
CA ASN A 208 -2.90 0.66 32.03
C ASN A 208 -3.49 2.02 32.47
N SER A 209 -4.63 2.43 31.88
CA SER A 209 -5.38 3.63 32.30
C SER A 209 -4.54 4.92 32.35
N ILE A 210 -3.65 5.10 31.38
CA ILE A 210 -2.81 6.30 31.28
C ILE A 210 -3.70 7.53 30.95
N PRO A 211 -3.35 8.75 31.42
CA PRO A 211 -4.16 9.94 31.17
C PRO A 211 -4.49 10.14 29.68
N PHE A 212 -5.75 10.47 29.39
CA PHE A 212 -6.30 10.57 28.04
C PHE A 212 -5.46 11.47 27.11
N ASN A 213 -5.04 12.64 27.58
CA ASN A 213 -4.15 13.53 26.81
C ASN A 213 -2.82 12.86 26.41
N GLY A 214 -2.29 11.99 27.26
CA GLY A 214 -1.10 11.19 26.96
C GLY A 214 -1.36 10.13 25.88
N LEU A 215 -2.54 9.48 25.90
CA LEU A 215 -2.99 8.55 24.87
C LEU A 215 -3.14 9.25 23.51
N ILE A 216 -3.85 10.38 23.45
CA ILE A 216 -4.07 11.12 22.21
C ILE A 216 -2.75 11.56 21.57
N ARG A 217 -1.82 12.09 22.37
CA ARG A 217 -0.49 12.44 21.88
C ARG A 217 0.26 11.24 21.28
N LEU A 218 0.16 10.07 21.92
CA LEU A 218 0.82 8.85 21.44
C LEU A 218 0.20 8.37 20.13
N VAL A 219 -1.13 8.35 20.05
CA VAL A 219 -1.89 7.98 18.83
C VAL A 219 -1.54 8.92 17.68
N ASN A 220 -1.50 10.23 17.92
CA ASN A 220 -1.15 11.21 16.88
C ASN A 220 0.26 11.05 16.31
N GLN A 221 1.19 10.50 17.08
CA GLN A 221 2.56 10.29 16.63
C GLN A 221 2.78 8.95 15.92
N GLN A 222 1.92 7.96 16.19
CA GLN A 222 2.21 6.56 15.86
C GLN A 222 1.09 5.86 15.09
N PHE A 223 -0.12 6.42 15.06
CA PHE A 223 -1.31 5.76 14.52
C PHE A 223 -2.39 6.78 14.12
N GLU A 224 -1.97 7.88 13.49
CA GLU A 224 -2.76 9.09 13.26
C GLU A 224 -3.96 8.92 12.31
N TYR A 225 -3.99 7.83 11.54
CA TYR A 225 -5.05 7.58 10.57
C TYR A 225 -6.44 7.42 11.24
N ILE A 226 -6.49 6.92 12.48
CA ILE A 226 -7.75 6.76 13.25
C ILE A 226 -8.54 8.07 13.38
N PHE A 227 -7.85 9.22 13.37
CA PHE A 227 -8.50 10.53 13.49
C PHE A 227 -9.31 10.94 12.25
N ARG A 228 -9.24 10.16 11.17
CA ARG A 228 -10.03 10.36 9.95
C ARG A 228 -11.29 9.50 9.90
N GLU A 229 -11.44 8.55 10.82
CA GLU A 229 -12.55 7.58 10.80
C GLU A 229 -13.89 8.17 11.28
N ASN A 230 -13.85 9.22 12.11
CA ASN A 230 -15.05 9.90 12.62
C ASN A 230 -14.78 11.40 12.79
N TYR A 231 -15.79 12.23 12.50
CA TYR A 231 -15.69 13.69 12.61
C TYR A 231 -15.34 14.18 14.02
N LEU A 232 -15.66 13.42 15.09
CA LEU A 232 -15.33 13.75 16.49
C LEU A 232 -13.92 13.32 16.89
N PHE A 233 -13.27 12.45 16.11
CA PHE A 233 -11.99 11.87 16.51
C PHE A 233 -10.80 12.78 16.20
N ASN A 234 -11.00 13.92 15.57
CA ASN A 234 -9.91 14.88 15.44
C ASN A 234 -9.42 15.32 16.83
N ASN A 235 -8.13 15.65 16.91
CA ASN A 235 -7.44 15.92 18.17
C ASN A 235 -8.12 17.03 19.00
N ASP A 236 -8.54 18.12 18.35
CA ASP A 236 -9.10 19.28 19.03
C ASP A 236 -10.47 18.96 19.63
N CYS A 237 -11.33 18.25 18.89
CA CYS A 237 -12.61 17.77 19.40
C CYS A 237 -12.44 16.81 20.59
N LEU A 238 -11.53 15.83 20.50
CA LEU A 238 -11.32 14.87 21.59
C LEU A 238 -10.85 15.56 22.88
N ILE A 239 -10.00 16.60 22.77
CA ILE A 239 -9.57 17.39 23.93
C ILE A 239 -10.74 18.18 24.52
N GLU A 240 -11.56 18.82 23.70
CA GLU A 240 -12.72 19.57 24.18
C GLU A 240 -13.76 18.66 24.85
N ILE A 241 -14.06 17.51 24.24
CA ILE A 241 -14.96 16.48 24.78
C ILE A 241 -14.42 15.97 26.12
N TYR A 242 -13.11 15.72 26.22
CA TYR A 242 -12.48 15.31 27.47
C TYR A 242 -12.66 16.35 28.58
N ASN A 243 -12.57 17.64 28.26
CA ASN A 243 -12.80 18.71 29.24
C ASN A 243 -14.28 18.77 29.69
N LYS A 244 -15.22 18.42 28.81
CA LYS A 244 -16.67 18.38 29.07
C LYS A 244 -17.16 17.05 29.67
N ARG A 245 -16.31 16.04 29.85
CA ARG A 245 -16.70 14.67 30.23
C ARG A 245 -17.63 14.55 31.45
N HIS A 246 -17.51 15.47 32.41
CA HIS A 246 -18.31 15.47 33.65
C HIS A 246 -19.61 16.28 33.55
N SER A 247 -19.86 16.94 32.41
CA SER A 247 -21.05 17.77 32.22
C SER A 247 -22.25 16.99 31.71
N HIS A 248 -22.03 15.91 30.95
CA HIS A 248 -23.07 15.03 30.43
C HIS A 248 -22.49 13.68 29.99
N ASN A 249 -23.26 12.61 30.14
CA ASN A 249 -22.87 11.24 29.77
C ASN A 249 -22.47 11.06 28.30
N ARG A 250 -22.92 11.97 27.42
CA ARG A 250 -22.67 11.92 25.97
C ARG A 250 -21.18 12.06 25.66
N TYR A 251 -20.48 12.89 26.43
CA TYR A 251 -19.06 13.14 26.24
C TYR A 251 -18.24 11.92 26.66
N GLU A 252 -18.55 11.34 27.82
CA GLU A 252 -17.92 10.09 28.26
C GLU A 252 -18.21 8.95 27.28
N PHE A 253 -19.44 8.85 26.78
CA PHE A 253 -19.79 7.90 25.74
C PHE A 253 -18.91 8.03 24.49
N VAL A 254 -18.72 9.25 23.96
CA VAL A 254 -17.86 9.48 22.78
C VAL A 254 -16.40 9.14 23.05
N LEU A 255 -15.88 9.41 24.26
CA LEU A 255 -14.51 9.02 24.62
C LEU A 255 -14.35 7.50 24.65
N ASN A 256 -15.34 6.78 25.18
CA ASN A 256 -15.35 5.32 25.19
C ASN A 256 -15.47 4.76 23.76
N LEU A 257 -16.32 5.36 22.92
CA LEU A 257 -16.44 5.03 21.50
C LEU A 257 -15.10 5.18 20.78
N PHE A 258 -14.38 6.28 20.99
CA PHE A 258 -13.04 6.49 20.44
C PHE A 258 -12.06 5.40 20.88
N VAL A 259 -12.04 5.05 22.18
CA VAL A 259 -11.14 4.01 22.71
C VAL A 259 -11.45 2.65 22.10
N ASP A 260 -12.73 2.30 21.94
CA ASP A 260 -13.12 1.03 21.33
C ASP A 260 -12.81 0.96 19.84
N GLU A 261 -13.07 2.03 19.08
CA GLU A 261 -12.68 2.09 17.66
C GLU A 261 -11.15 2.04 17.49
N LEU A 262 -10.40 2.71 18.37
CA LEU A 262 -8.95 2.59 18.40
C LEU A 262 -8.52 1.14 18.67
N LYS A 263 -9.12 0.45 19.64
CA LYS A 263 -8.86 -0.97 19.92
C LYS A 263 -9.18 -1.87 18.71
N LYS A 264 -10.31 -1.64 18.02
CA LYS A 264 -10.70 -2.39 16.81
C LYS A 264 -9.69 -2.20 15.70
N MET A 265 -9.33 -0.95 15.42
CA MET A 265 -8.40 -0.61 14.35
C MET A 265 -6.99 -1.15 14.63
N ILE A 266 -6.55 -1.15 15.89
CA ILE A 266 -5.32 -1.82 16.34
C ILE A 266 -5.39 -3.33 16.06
N LYS A 267 -6.52 -3.98 16.35
CA LYS A 267 -6.74 -5.40 16.06
C LYS A 267 -6.59 -5.68 14.56
N TYR A 268 -7.38 -4.99 13.74
CA TYR A 268 -7.41 -5.19 12.30
C TYR A 268 -6.04 -4.94 11.67
N THR A 269 -5.34 -3.88 12.11
CA THR A 269 -3.99 -3.59 11.61
C THR A 269 -3.00 -4.67 12.05
N THR A 270 -3.11 -5.19 13.27
CA THR A 270 -2.24 -6.27 13.75
C THR A 270 -2.46 -7.55 12.95
N ASP A 271 -3.71 -7.90 12.67
CA ASP A 271 -4.06 -9.09 11.90
C ASP A 271 -3.63 -8.95 10.44
N ASP A 272 -3.80 -7.77 9.82
CA ASP A 272 -3.31 -7.49 8.47
C ASP A 272 -1.77 -7.57 8.38
N ILE A 273 -1.05 -7.06 9.39
CA ILE A 273 0.42 -7.21 9.45
C ILE A 273 0.81 -8.68 9.51
N ARG A 274 0.15 -9.50 10.35
CA ARG A 274 0.44 -10.94 10.47
C ARG A 274 0.20 -11.66 9.15
N ASP A 275 -0.88 -11.33 8.46
CA ASP A 275 -1.23 -11.92 7.17
C ASP A 275 -0.17 -11.58 6.10
N ILE A 276 0.35 -10.33 6.10
CA ILE A 276 1.41 -9.90 5.19
C ILE A 276 2.77 -10.53 5.52
N THR A 277 3.15 -10.61 6.80
CA THR A 277 4.48 -11.11 7.20
C THR A 277 4.55 -12.62 7.39
N GLY A 278 3.40 -13.30 7.53
CA GLY A 278 3.32 -14.71 7.88
C GLY A 278 3.78 -15.04 9.29
N ASP A 279 3.96 -14.04 10.17
CA ASP A 279 4.38 -14.30 11.55
C ASP A 279 3.19 -14.71 12.43
N ASN A 280 3.32 -15.87 13.08
CA ASN A 280 2.47 -16.30 14.20
C ASN A 280 2.84 -15.54 15.49
N ILE A 281 2.68 -14.23 15.51
CA ILE A 281 2.89 -13.43 16.73
C ILE A 281 1.73 -13.74 17.69
N ALA A 282 2.06 -14.12 18.93
CA ALA A 282 1.13 -14.51 19.99
C ALA A 282 -0.20 -13.74 19.95
N ASN A 283 -1.31 -14.49 20.04
CA ASN A 283 -2.67 -13.94 19.97
C ASN A 283 -2.82 -12.75 20.91
N PHE A 284 -3.26 -11.64 20.33
CA PHE A 284 -3.49 -10.40 21.05
C PHE A 284 -4.98 -10.32 21.31
N GLU A 285 -5.40 -10.72 22.51
CA GLU A 285 -6.81 -10.75 22.86
C GLU A 285 -7.24 -9.35 23.30
N ILE A 286 -8.04 -8.69 22.46
CA ILE A 286 -8.55 -7.35 22.71
C ILE A 286 -9.94 -7.42 23.35
N LYS A 287 -10.08 -6.82 24.53
CA LYS A 287 -11.37 -6.63 25.20
C LYS A 287 -11.99 -5.29 24.81
N PHE A 288 -13.24 -5.33 24.36
CA PHE A 288 -14.02 -4.15 23.99
C PHE A 288 -14.92 -3.72 25.14
N SER A 289 -15.05 -2.41 25.36
CA SER A 289 -15.88 -1.84 26.42
C SER A 289 -17.34 -1.69 25.98
N ILE A 290 -17.59 -1.46 24.69
CA ILE A 290 -18.91 -1.31 24.10
C ILE A 290 -19.18 -2.49 23.15
N ASN A 291 -20.19 -3.29 23.49
CA ASN A 291 -20.83 -4.18 22.51
C ASN A 291 -21.74 -3.32 21.63
N LEU A 292 -21.18 -2.76 20.55
CA LEU A 292 -22.00 -2.22 19.45
C LEU A 292 -22.70 -3.42 18.81
N ILE A 293 -23.95 -3.63 19.18
CA ILE A 293 -24.77 -4.73 18.67
C ILE A 293 -24.99 -4.46 17.18
N GLU A 294 -24.52 -5.37 16.32
CA GLU A 294 -24.97 -5.44 14.94
C GLU A 294 -26.45 -5.80 14.96
N SER A 295 -27.25 -5.02 14.26
CA SER A 295 -28.69 -5.05 14.37
C SER A 295 -29.30 -4.74 13.02
N ASN A 296 -30.19 -5.62 12.56
CA ASN A 296 -31.14 -5.33 11.51
C ASN A 296 -32.16 -4.31 12.04
N PHE A 297 -31.83 -3.01 12.02
CA PHE A 297 -32.75 -1.95 12.43
C PHE A 297 -33.50 -1.37 11.23
N ASP A 298 -34.79 -1.07 11.45
CA ASP A 298 -35.65 -0.38 10.48
C ASP A 298 -35.35 1.12 10.33
N PHE A 299 -34.39 1.67 11.09
CA PHE A 299 -34.10 3.12 11.15
C PHE A 299 -32.72 3.53 10.62
N ASP A 300 -31.91 2.60 10.07
CA ASP A 300 -30.54 2.94 9.64
C ASP A 300 -30.55 4.02 8.54
N TYR A 301 -31.56 4.00 7.67
CA TYR A 301 -31.75 5.04 6.67
C TYR A 301 -32.05 6.40 7.31
N GLU A 302 -33.01 6.46 8.22
CA GLU A 302 -33.44 7.67 8.92
C GLU A 302 -32.33 8.25 9.78
N LEU A 303 -31.58 7.40 10.50
CA LEU A 303 -30.43 7.81 11.31
C LEU A 303 -29.29 8.32 10.44
N GLY A 304 -29.05 7.72 9.27
CA GLY A 304 -28.11 8.26 8.28
C GLY A 304 -28.54 9.65 7.80
N LYS A 305 -29.83 9.85 7.51
CA LYS A 305 -30.37 11.16 7.13
C LYS A 305 -30.31 12.18 8.27
N LEU A 306 -30.47 11.75 9.52
CA LEU A 306 -30.26 12.62 10.68
C LEU A 306 -28.80 13.05 10.79
N GLN A 307 -27.84 12.15 10.54
CA GLN A 307 -26.41 12.49 10.51
C GLN A 307 -26.10 13.61 9.53
N ASP A 308 -26.73 13.53 8.34
CA ASP A 308 -26.61 14.48 7.24
C ASP A 308 -27.38 15.80 7.46
N ARG A 309 -28.07 15.97 8.60
CA ARG A 309 -28.95 17.11 8.90
C ARG A 309 -30.06 17.29 7.85
N HIS A 310 -30.61 16.17 7.36
CA HIS A 310 -31.64 16.20 6.32
C HIS A 310 -32.92 16.91 6.82
N PRO A 311 -33.59 17.73 5.99
CA PRO A 311 -34.74 18.53 6.42
C PRO A 311 -35.95 17.70 6.87
N VAL A 312 -36.10 16.48 6.35
CA VAL A 312 -37.25 15.60 6.64
C VAL A 312 -37.02 14.73 7.88
N PHE A 313 -35.88 14.05 7.96
CA PHE A 313 -35.53 13.15 9.07
C PHE A 313 -34.71 13.92 10.11
N ASN A 314 -35.30 15.00 10.61
CA ASN A 314 -34.70 15.92 11.56
C ASN A 314 -35.06 15.52 13.01
N PRO A 315 -34.58 16.22 14.04
CA PRO A 315 -34.86 15.81 15.41
C PRO A 315 -36.36 15.78 15.78
N GLN A 316 -37.21 16.62 15.17
CA GLN A 316 -38.67 16.57 15.35
C GLN A 316 -39.30 15.27 14.84
N TYR A 317 -38.74 14.66 13.79
CA TYR A 317 -39.19 13.36 13.32
C TYR A 317 -39.02 12.30 14.41
N PHE A 318 -37.83 12.25 15.03
CA PHE A 318 -37.53 11.27 16.08
C PHE A 318 -38.26 11.56 17.40
N LYS A 319 -38.50 12.83 17.76
CA LYS A 319 -39.29 13.18 18.96
C LYS A 319 -40.72 12.61 18.90
N LYS A 320 -41.32 12.52 17.70
CA LYS A 320 -42.64 11.90 17.51
C LYS A 320 -42.62 10.39 17.68
N LEU A 321 -41.49 9.75 17.40
CA LEU A 321 -41.32 8.29 17.55
C LEU A 321 -41.04 7.89 19.00
N PHE A 322 -40.41 8.78 19.77
CA PHE A 322 -40.02 8.54 21.16
C PHE A 322 -40.57 9.60 22.13
N PRO A 323 -41.88 9.89 22.14
CA PRO A 323 -42.45 11.03 22.86
C PRO A 323 -42.32 10.94 24.38
N ASP A 324 -42.26 9.71 24.92
CA ASP A 324 -42.19 9.46 26.36
C ASP A 324 -40.74 9.23 26.86
N ASP A 325 -39.75 9.27 25.96
CA ASP A 325 -38.36 8.99 26.29
C ASP A 325 -37.58 10.28 26.54
N MET A 326 -37.55 10.70 27.81
CA MET A 326 -36.93 11.97 28.21
C MET A 326 -35.44 12.07 27.83
N GLU A 327 -34.69 10.97 27.84
CA GLU A 327 -33.26 10.98 27.48
C GLU A 327 -33.08 11.17 25.98
N ILE A 328 -33.84 10.42 25.17
CA ILE A 328 -33.84 10.57 23.71
C ILE A 328 -34.28 11.98 23.31
N CYS A 329 -35.37 12.49 23.91
CA CYS A 329 -35.85 13.85 23.65
C CYS A 329 -34.82 14.92 24.02
N ALA A 330 -34.12 14.77 25.15
CA ALA A 330 -33.07 15.71 25.55
C ALA A 330 -31.90 15.74 24.57
N GLU A 331 -31.49 14.59 24.02
CA GLU A 331 -30.46 14.54 22.97
C GLU A 331 -30.93 15.21 21.68
N LEU A 332 -32.17 14.94 21.26
CA LEU A 332 -32.78 15.55 20.08
C LEU A 332 -32.93 17.08 20.23
N GLU A 333 -33.29 17.56 21.41
CA GLU A 333 -33.31 19.01 21.72
C GLU A 333 -31.92 19.64 21.65
N ASN A 334 -30.91 18.99 22.22
CA ASN A 334 -29.54 19.51 22.14
C ASN A 334 -29.04 19.55 20.69
N MET A 335 -29.39 18.56 19.87
CA MET A 335 -29.09 18.57 18.43
C MET A 335 -29.76 19.74 17.69
N GLU A 336 -31.01 20.09 18.01
CA GLU A 336 -31.71 21.23 17.40
C GLU A 336 -31.05 22.56 17.75
N VAL A 337 -30.77 22.76 19.04
CA VAL A 337 -30.12 23.99 19.54
C VAL A 337 -28.73 24.15 18.93
N ASN A 338 -28.03 23.03 18.69
CA ASN A 338 -26.65 23.00 18.23
C ASN A 338 -26.50 22.55 16.77
N ILE A 339 -27.51 22.76 15.92
CA ILE A 339 -27.50 22.30 14.51
C ILE A 339 -26.29 22.79 13.69
N HIS A 340 -25.66 23.91 14.09
CA HIS A 340 -24.48 24.48 13.44
C HIS A 340 -23.15 24.14 14.14
N SER A 341 -23.19 23.54 15.34
CA SER A 341 -21.99 23.11 16.06
C SER A 341 -21.74 21.63 15.80
N ASN A 342 -20.69 21.32 15.03
CA ASN A 342 -20.34 19.93 14.72
C ASN A 342 -20.07 19.11 16.00
N LEU A 343 -19.33 19.68 16.96
CA LEU A 343 -18.99 18.97 18.19
C LEU A 343 -20.23 18.59 18.99
N GLU A 344 -21.08 19.57 19.31
CA GLU A 344 -22.29 19.34 20.12
C GLU A 344 -23.31 18.48 19.40
N TYR A 345 -23.58 18.78 18.13
CA TYR A 345 -24.51 18.03 17.30
C TYR A 345 -24.13 16.56 17.26
N TYR A 346 -22.88 16.26 16.94
CA TYR A 346 -22.49 14.89 16.74
C TYR A 346 -22.21 14.12 18.03
N CYS A 347 -21.76 14.78 19.12
CA CYS A 347 -21.71 14.11 20.43
C CYS A 347 -23.11 13.62 20.85
N SER A 348 -24.13 14.44 20.55
CA SER A 348 -25.52 14.09 20.82
C SER A 348 -26.01 12.97 19.91
N TYR A 349 -25.68 13.03 18.62
CA TYR A 349 -26.03 12.01 17.63
C TYR A 349 -25.49 10.62 17.99
N GLU A 350 -24.20 10.51 18.33
CA GLU A 350 -23.59 9.22 18.69
C GLU A 350 -24.24 8.62 19.94
N TYR A 351 -24.51 9.46 20.95
CA TYR A 351 -25.16 9.01 22.18
C TYR A 351 -26.64 8.66 21.97
N LEU A 352 -27.36 9.43 21.14
CA LEU A 352 -28.73 9.15 20.72
C LEU A 352 -28.84 7.77 20.06
N ILE A 353 -27.93 7.45 19.12
CA ILE A 353 -27.89 6.12 18.49
C ILE A 353 -27.76 5.04 19.56
N TYR A 354 -26.86 5.22 20.52
CA TYR A 354 -26.69 4.27 21.61
C TYR A 354 -27.96 4.10 22.44
N LEU A 355 -28.66 5.19 22.79
CA LEU A 355 -29.91 5.15 23.55
C LEU A 355 -31.01 4.39 22.79
N ILE A 356 -31.23 4.73 21.51
CA ILE A 356 -32.23 4.07 20.65
C ILE A 356 -31.94 2.57 20.54
N ARG A 357 -30.68 2.21 20.26
CA ARG A 357 -30.26 0.81 20.11
C ARG A 357 -30.40 0.01 21.41
N SER A 358 -30.11 0.65 22.55
CA SER A 358 -30.20 0.00 23.87
C SER A 358 -31.64 -0.27 24.31
N LYS A 359 -32.59 0.61 23.96
CA LYS A 359 -33.99 0.51 24.40
C LYS A 359 -34.83 -0.43 23.54
N THR A 360 -34.57 -0.50 22.24
CA THR A 360 -35.33 -1.38 21.32
C THR A 360 -35.07 -2.87 21.59
N LYS A 361 -33.95 -3.22 22.23
CA LYS A 361 -33.62 -4.58 22.70
C LYS A 361 -34.63 -5.13 23.73
N TYR A 362 -35.33 -4.25 24.46
CA TYR A 362 -36.30 -4.64 25.48
C TYR A 362 -37.74 -4.77 24.97
N GLN A 363 -38.01 -4.40 23.71
CA GLN A 363 -39.35 -4.50 23.11
C GLN A 363 -39.53 -5.75 22.23
N THR A 364 -38.45 -6.52 22.01
CA THR A 364 -38.44 -7.75 21.19
C THR A 364 -38.18 -9.03 22.00
N GLN A 365 -38.18 -8.94 23.33
CA GLN A 365 -38.35 -10.06 24.27
C GLN A 365 -39.73 -9.97 24.88
#